data_AF-A0A497A624-F1
#
_entry.id   AF-A0A497A624-F1
#
_cell.length_a   1.000
_cell.length_b   1.000
_cell.length_c   1.000
_cell.angle_alpha   90.00
_cell.angle_beta   90.00
_cell.angle_gamma   90.00
#
_symmetry.space_group_name_H-M   'P 1'
#
loop_
_entity.id
_entity.type
_entity.pdbx_description
1 polymer ?
#
loop_
_entity_poly.entity_id
_entity_poly.type
_entity_poly.pdbx_seq_one_letter_code
_entity_poly.pdbx_strand_id
1 'polypeptide(L)'
;MTTLKIDVHHVTRVEGHGNIVVDMQSGELKECRFEVVEAPRFFEGMLRGRLYTEASHITSRICGICAVGHATTSLCATEKALGIEPSEQTVFLRKLNLHGEIIDSHVLHTYMLVAPDFFGVGSVIPLVETHRDVVLRALRIKKLSGDLCAMVGGRHTHPIAMTVGGFTHLPTEAELRQMRARLVDARADMDETVALFATLPWPEFERETEYVSLHKDDEYAFIGGTIVTSDGFSYPIEDYKKVTNEECVPFSTAKWTHHNRESYMVGALARLNNNFDQLHPRAKEAAAKLGLKPIVTNPFLNTA
;
A
#
# COMPACT_ATOMS: atom_id res chain seq x y z
N MET A 1 -7.25 -43.80 -5.58
CA MET A 1 -7.04 -42.56 -6.35
C MET A 1 -6.48 -41.54 -5.40
N THR A 2 -5.36 -40.91 -5.72
CA THR A 2 -4.67 -40.00 -4.80
C THR A 2 -5.42 -38.68 -4.75
N THR A 3 -5.88 -38.29 -3.57
CA THR A 3 -6.49 -36.99 -3.30
C THR A 3 -5.50 -36.18 -2.46
N LEU A 4 -5.23 -34.94 -2.84
CA LEU A 4 -4.44 -33.99 -2.04
C LEU A 4 -5.37 -32.82 -1.68
N LYS A 5 -5.50 -32.56 -0.39
CA LYS A 5 -6.21 -31.38 0.13
C LYS A 5 -5.23 -30.53 0.93
N ILE A 6 -5.11 -29.27 0.54
CA ILE A 6 -4.37 -28.24 1.28
C ILE A 6 -5.42 -27.26 1.79
N ASP A 7 -5.45 -27.07 3.10
CA ASP A 7 -6.37 -26.15 3.75
C ASP A 7 -5.58 -25.32 4.77
N VAL A 8 -5.12 -24.16 4.34
CA VAL A 8 -4.39 -23.20 5.17
C VAL A 8 -5.42 -22.27 5.80
N HIS A 9 -5.71 -22.50 7.07
CA HIS A 9 -6.53 -21.59 7.88
C HIS A 9 -5.65 -20.46 8.41
N HIS A 10 -6.04 -19.22 8.11
CA HIS A 10 -5.32 -18.01 8.48
C HIS A 10 -3.88 -17.97 7.95
N VAL A 11 -3.75 -17.49 6.71
CA VAL A 11 -2.46 -17.07 6.16
C VAL A 11 -1.79 -16.12 7.14
N THR A 12 -0.54 -16.42 7.50
CA THR A 12 0.24 -15.63 8.46
C THR A 12 1.04 -14.55 7.74
N ARG A 13 1.48 -13.52 8.49
CA ARG A 13 2.28 -12.38 7.97
C ARG A 13 1.59 -11.61 6.84
N VAL A 14 0.26 -11.51 6.90
CA VAL A 14 -0.56 -10.59 6.11
C VAL A 14 -1.42 -9.75 7.05
N GLU A 15 -1.91 -8.61 6.57
CA GLU A 15 -2.95 -7.87 7.28
C GLU A 15 -4.34 -8.41 6.91
N GLY A 16 -5.23 -8.51 7.89
CA GLY A 16 -6.53 -9.17 7.74
C GLY A 16 -6.47 -10.70 7.90
N HIS A 17 -7.55 -11.36 7.52
CA HIS A 17 -7.72 -12.81 7.68
C HIS A 17 -8.11 -13.45 6.35
N GLY A 18 -7.32 -14.42 5.91
CA GLY A 18 -7.64 -15.20 4.72
C GLY A 18 -7.18 -16.65 4.81
N ASN A 19 -7.80 -17.51 4.02
CA ASN A 19 -7.51 -18.94 3.92
C ASN A 19 -7.08 -19.29 2.49
N ILE A 20 -6.36 -20.41 2.35
CA ILE A 20 -6.03 -21.00 1.05
C ILE A 20 -6.58 -22.43 1.02
N VAL A 21 -7.46 -22.70 0.06
CA VAL A 21 -8.07 -24.02 -0.15
C VAL A 21 -7.63 -24.56 -1.50
N VAL A 22 -7.00 -25.73 -1.52
CA VAL A 22 -6.60 -26.46 -2.73
C VAL A 22 -7.08 -27.89 -2.64
N ASP A 23 -7.86 -28.35 -3.62
CA ASP A 23 -8.28 -29.75 -3.78
C ASP A 23 -7.77 -30.28 -5.12
N MET A 24 -6.96 -31.33 -5.06
CA MET A 24 -6.51 -32.09 -6.23
C MET A 24 -6.97 -33.54 -6.15
N GLN A 25 -7.48 -34.05 -7.26
CA GLN A 25 -7.98 -35.42 -7.37
C GLN A 25 -7.37 -36.09 -8.59
N SER A 26 -6.72 -37.24 -8.36
CA SER A 26 -6.09 -38.02 -9.45
C SER A 26 -5.12 -37.19 -10.32
N GLY A 27 -4.41 -36.24 -9.71
CA GLY A 27 -3.47 -35.35 -10.40
C GLY A 27 -4.10 -34.12 -11.06
N GLU A 28 -5.42 -33.98 -11.03
CA GLU A 28 -6.12 -32.81 -11.58
C GLU A 28 -6.50 -31.83 -10.46
N LEU A 29 -6.23 -30.55 -10.67
CA LEU A 29 -6.69 -29.47 -9.80
C LEU A 29 -8.21 -29.32 -9.95
N LYS A 30 -8.95 -29.52 -8.86
CA LYS A 30 -10.40 -29.35 -8.81
C LYS A 30 -10.79 -28.01 -8.20
N GLU A 31 -10.02 -27.53 -7.24
CA GLU A 31 -10.29 -26.27 -6.56
C GLU A 31 -8.99 -25.59 -6.13
N CYS A 32 -8.93 -24.27 -6.29
CA CYS A 32 -7.87 -23.41 -5.77
C CYS A 32 -8.47 -22.04 -5.46
N ARG A 33 -8.69 -21.74 -4.18
CA ARG A 33 -9.33 -20.50 -3.73
C ARG A 33 -8.47 -19.77 -2.70
N PHE A 34 -8.48 -18.46 -2.80
CA PHE A 34 -8.13 -17.56 -1.71
C PHE A 34 -9.42 -17.00 -1.13
N GLU A 35 -9.65 -17.23 0.15
CA GLU A 35 -10.89 -16.85 0.84
C GLU A 35 -10.57 -15.76 1.84
N VAL A 36 -11.16 -14.57 1.70
CA VAL A 36 -11.11 -13.58 2.79
C VAL A 36 -12.23 -13.91 3.74
N VAL A 37 -11.87 -14.16 5.01
CA VAL A 37 -12.79 -14.65 6.04
C VAL A 37 -13.02 -13.63 7.16
N GLU A 38 -12.47 -12.42 7.00
CA GLU A 38 -12.71 -11.34 7.95
C GLU A 38 -14.19 -10.94 7.98
N ALA A 39 -14.74 -10.82 9.19
CA ALA A 39 -16.12 -10.40 9.38
C ALA A 39 -16.34 -8.99 8.80
N PRO A 40 -17.37 -8.78 7.95
CA PRO A 40 -17.67 -7.45 7.42
C PRO A 40 -17.94 -6.47 8.58
N ARG A 41 -17.18 -5.37 8.60
CA ARG A 41 -17.31 -4.32 9.63
C ARG A 41 -18.33 -3.22 9.26
N PHE A 42 -18.90 -3.32 8.05
CA PHE A 42 -19.98 -2.46 7.55
C PHE A 42 -19.73 -0.95 7.65
N PHE A 43 -18.50 -0.49 7.42
CA PHE A 43 -18.15 0.94 7.44
C PHE A 43 -19.04 1.80 6.52
N GLU A 44 -19.38 1.30 5.33
CA GLU A 44 -20.26 2.00 4.38
C GLU A 44 -21.66 2.26 4.97
N GLY A 45 -22.19 1.29 5.71
CA GLY A 45 -23.46 1.44 6.44
C GLY A 45 -23.31 2.33 7.67
N MET A 46 -22.22 2.17 8.42
CA MET A 46 -21.93 2.92 9.65
C MET A 46 -21.80 4.42 9.43
N LEU A 47 -21.32 4.84 8.26
CA LEU A 47 -21.18 6.24 7.88
C LEU A 47 -22.51 6.94 7.59
N ARG A 48 -23.60 6.19 7.31
CA ARG A 48 -24.91 6.81 7.03
C ARG A 48 -25.42 7.58 8.24
N GLY A 49 -25.78 8.84 8.03
CA GLY A 49 -26.29 9.73 9.08
C GLY A 49 -25.21 10.30 10.02
N ARG A 50 -23.93 9.99 9.80
CA ARG A 50 -22.82 10.61 10.55
C ARG A 50 -22.52 12.01 10.03
N LEU A 51 -21.95 12.84 10.90
CA LEU A 51 -21.48 14.16 10.50
C LEU A 51 -20.24 13.99 9.60
N TYR A 52 -20.10 14.88 8.62
CA TYR A 52 -18.94 14.84 7.70
C TYR A 52 -17.60 14.97 8.44
N THR A 53 -17.58 15.65 9.59
CA THR A 53 -16.40 15.79 10.45
C THR A 53 -15.99 14.49 11.15
N GLU A 54 -16.89 13.52 11.27
CA GLU A 54 -16.59 12.21 11.84
C GLU A 54 -16.05 11.23 10.80
N ALA A 55 -16.29 11.48 9.50
CA ALA A 55 -16.06 10.52 8.43
C ALA A 55 -14.58 10.09 8.31
N SER A 56 -13.64 11.05 8.35
CA SER A 56 -12.20 10.75 8.26
C SER A 56 -11.70 9.97 9.48
N HIS A 57 -12.23 10.30 10.67
CA HIS A 57 -11.91 9.56 11.88
C HIS A 57 -12.46 8.14 11.82
N ILE A 58 -13.72 7.94 11.42
CA ILE A 58 -14.31 6.60 11.31
C ILE A 58 -13.55 5.77 10.26
N THR A 59 -13.36 6.28 9.05
CA THR A 59 -12.71 5.55 7.95
C THR A 59 -11.24 5.21 8.24
N SER A 60 -10.52 6.06 8.96
CA SER A 60 -9.13 5.74 9.35
C SER A 60 -9.01 4.50 10.23
N ARG A 61 -10.10 3.96 10.79
CA ARG A 61 -10.13 2.71 11.58
C ARG A 61 -10.41 1.46 10.74
N ILE A 62 -10.54 1.59 9.42
CA ILE A 62 -10.63 0.45 8.51
C ILE A 62 -9.34 -0.39 8.57
N CYS A 63 -8.18 0.26 8.67
CA CYS A 63 -6.91 -0.45 8.77
C CYS A 63 -5.92 0.33 9.64
N GLY A 64 -5.11 -0.38 10.43
CA GLY A 64 -4.05 0.22 11.25
C GLY A 64 -2.78 0.58 10.48
N ILE A 65 -2.60 0.06 9.25
CA ILE A 65 -1.42 0.30 8.43
C ILE A 65 -1.65 1.49 7.48
N CYS A 66 -2.82 1.58 6.84
CA CYS A 66 -3.15 2.61 5.83
C CYS A 66 -4.16 3.66 6.30
N ALA A 67 -4.10 4.02 7.58
CA ALA A 67 -5.03 4.93 8.24
C ALA A 67 -5.01 6.37 7.67
N VAL A 68 -3.83 6.89 7.30
CA VAL A 68 -3.61 8.17 6.63
C VAL A 68 -4.19 8.14 5.22
N GLY A 69 -4.01 7.06 4.46
CA GLY A 69 -4.63 6.88 3.15
C GLY A 69 -6.17 6.94 3.22
N HIS A 70 -6.77 6.27 4.21
CA HIS A 70 -8.21 6.35 4.46
C HIS A 70 -8.66 7.76 4.85
N ALA A 71 -7.97 8.40 5.80
CA ALA A 71 -8.30 9.75 6.24
C ALA A 71 -8.19 10.77 5.09
N THR A 72 -7.12 10.68 4.29
CA THR A 72 -6.87 11.54 3.13
C THR A 72 -7.97 11.38 2.10
N THR A 73 -8.29 10.14 1.72
CA THR A 73 -9.37 9.85 0.76
C THR A 73 -10.72 10.35 1.25
N SER A 74 -11.04 10.14 2.54
CA SER A 74 -12.28 10.63 3.14
C SER A 74 -12.36 12.15 3.11
N LEU A 75 -11.27 12.86 3.43
CA LEU A 75 -11.24 14.31 3.42
C LEU A 75 -11.38 14.87 2.00
N CYS A 76 -10.68 14.30 1.01
CA CYS A 76 -10.82 14.69 -0.39
C CYS A 76 -12.27 14.51 -0.88
N ALA A 77 -12.94 13.42 -0.51
CA ALA A 77 -14.34 13.20 -0.86
C ALA A 77 -15.26 14.23 -0.19
N THR A 78 -15.05 14.52 1.10
CA THR A 78 -15.82 15.52 1.84
C THR A 78 -15.64 16.93 1.29
N GLU A 79 -14.40 17.34 1.03
CA GLU A 79 -14.08 18.67 0.50
C GLU A 79 -14.69 18.90 -0.86
N LYS A 80 -14.60 17.89 -1.74
CA LYS A 80 -15.24 17.91 -3.04
C LYS A 80 -16.76 18.04 -2.93
N ALA A 81 -17.40 17.30 -2.02
CA ALA A 81 -18.84 17.40 -1.78
C ALA A 81 -19.27 18.78 -1.27
N LEU A 82 -18.39 19.49 -0.56
CA LEU A 82 -18.63 20.82 0.00
C LEU A 82 -18.16 21.97 -0.91
N GLY A 83 -17.50 21.69 -2.03
CA GLY A 83 -16.88 22.71 -2.90
C GLY A 83 -15.73 23.45 -2.22
N ILE A 84 -15.01 22.79 -1.32
CA ILE A 84 -13.87 23.35 -0.59
C ILE A 84 -12.59 22.98 -1.33
N GLU A 85 -11.83 23.98 -1.74
CA GLU A 85 -10.49 23.79 -2.30
C GLU A 85 -9.43 24.00 -1.19
N PRO A 86 -8.66 22.95 -0.83
CA PRO A 86 -7.59 23.09 0.16
C PRO A 86 -6.47 23.99 -0.35
N SER A 87 -5.78 24.67 0.59
CA SER A 87 -4.57 25.41 0.24
C SER A 87 -3.43 24.48 -0.23
N GLU A 88 -2.48 25.03 -0.99
CA GLU A 88 -1.28 24.30 -1.40
C GLU A 88 -0.51 23.72 -0.19
N GLN A 89 -0.42 24.49 0.91
CA GLN A 89 0.19 24.04 2.16
C GLN A 89 -0.53 22.79 2.72
N THR A 90 -1.87 22.79 2.73
CA THR A 90 -2.66 21.63 3.17
C THR A 90 -2.38 20.41 2.29
N VAL A 91 -2.35 20.59 0.97
CA VAL A 91 -2.07 19.50 0.03
C VAL A 91 -0.67 18.93 0.25
N PHE A 92 0.35 19.79 0.42
CA PHE A 92 1.73 19.34 0.69
C PHE A 92 1.88 18.61 2.02
N LEU A 93 1.22 19.07 3.09
CA LEU A 93 1.25 18.37 4.37
C LEU A 93 0.56 17.00 4.28
N ARG A 94 -0.54 16.89 3.52
CA ARG A 94 -1.19 15.58 3.28
C ARG A 94 -0.30 14.62 2.51
N LYS A 95 0.36 15.09 1.45
CA LYS A 95 1.35 14.30 0.72
C LYS A 95 2.50 13.87 1.62
N LEU A 96 3.04 14.78 2.43
CA LEU A 96 4.11 14.49 3.37
C LEU A 96 3.71 13.41 4.39
N ASN A 97 2.51 13.51 4.96
CA ASN A 97 1.97 12.50 5.88
C ASN A 97 1.77 11.14 5.18
N LEU A 98 1.21 11.15 3.97
CA LEU A 98 1.01 9.94 3.17
C LEU A 98 2.34 9.27 2.79
N HIS A 99 3.38 10.04 2.47
CA HIS A 99 4.73 9.50 2.24
C HIS A 99 5.31 8.85 3.51
N GLY A 100 5.05 9.43 4.68
CA GLY A 100 5.37 8.79 5.96
C GLY A 100 4.71 7.42 6.09
N GLU A 101 3.40 7.34 5.85
CA GLU A 101 2.67 6.07 5.87
C GLU A 101 3.17 5.07 4.83
N ILE A 102 3.48 5.51 3.61
CA ILE A 102 4.01 4.64 2.55
C ILE A 102 5.36 4.02 2.99
N ILE A 103 6.26 4.82 3.56
CA ILE A 103 7.53 4.31 4.09
C ILE A 103 7.26 3.31 5.22
N ASP A 104 6.37 3.63 6.17
CA ASP A 104 6.02 2.75 7.28
C ASP A 104 5.46 1.40 6.81
N SER A 105 4.52 1.46 5.87
CA SER A 105 3.84 0.32 5.27
C SER A 105 4.79 -0.54 4.44
N HIS A 106 5.61 0.06 3.58
CA HIS A 106 6.54 -0.69 2.73
C HIS A 106 7.66 -1.32 3.55
N VAL A 107 8.19 -0.66 4.58
CA VAL A 107 9.19 -1.24 5.49
C VAL A 107 8.59 -2.39 6.30
N LEU A 108 7.36 -2.23 6.81
CA LEU A 108 6.64 -3.30 7.47
C LEU A 108 6.49 -4.52 6.55
N HIS A 109 5.99 -4.31 5.33
CA HIS A 109 5.79 -5.37 4.34
C HIS A 109 7.10 -6.06 3.97
N THR A 110 8.10 -5.30 3.51
CA THR A 110 9.36 -5.85 2.99
C THR A 110 10.17 -6.57 4.05
N TYR A 111 10.37 -5.97 5.23
CA TYR A 111 11.23 -6.52 6.27
C TYR A 111 10.53 -7.45 7.25
N MET A 112 9.31 -7.13 7.66
CA MET A 112 8.66 -7.89 8.74
C MET A 112 7.78 -9.00 8.20
N LEU A 113 7.19 -8.80 7.02
CA LEU A 113 6.26 -9.76 6.43
C LEU A 113 6.95 -10.68 5.42
N VAL A 114 7.67 -10.12 4.43
CA VAL A 114 8.23 -10.92 3.33
C VAL A 114 9.64 -11.44 3.61
N ALA A 115 10.55 -10.62 4.13
CA ALA A 115 11.94 -11.06 4.34
C ALA A 115 12.08 -12.42 5.07
N PRO A 116 11.29 -12.75 6.12
CA PRO A 116 11.35 -14.05 6.79
C PRO A 116 11.22 -15.27 5.85
N ASP A 117 10.48 -15.16 4.74
CA ASP A 117 10.32 -16.26 3.77
C ASP A 117 11.67 -16.64 3.13
N PHE A 118 12.49 -15.66 2.76
CA PHE A 118 13.80 -15.90 2.14
C PHE A 118 14.80 -16.58 3.09
N PHE A 119 14.56 -16.53 4.39
CA PHE A 119 15.39 -17.15 5.42
C PHE A 119 14.76 -18.41 6.03
N GLY A 120 13.57 -18.82 5.57
CA GLY A 120 12.87 -20.00 6.08
C GLY A 120 12.49 -19.90 7.56
N VAL A 121 12.23 -18.69 8.07
CA VAL A 121 11.84 -18.45 9.47
C VAL A 121 10.41 -17.91 9.56
N GLY A 122 9.71 -18.22 10.65
CA GLY A 122 8.28 -17.89 10.78
C GLY A 122 7.97 -16.41 11.06
N SER A 123 8.98 -15.59 11.41
CA SER A 123 8.81 -14.15 11.66
C SER A 123 10.16 -13.44 11.60
N VAL A 124 10.14 -12.12 11.75
CA VAL A 124 11.36 -11.30 11.85
C VAL A 124 12.17 -11.54 13.14
N ILE A 125 11.54 -12.03 14.22
CA ILE A 125 12.18 -12.09 15.54
C ILE A 125 13.45 -12.97 15.55
N PRO A 126 13.45 -14.19 14.99
CA PRO A 126 14.67 -15.00 14.88
C PRO A 126 15.81 -14.34 14.10
N LEU A 127 15.49 -13.40 13.18
CA LEU A 127 16.51 -12.69 12.40
C LEU A 127 17.31 -11.71 13.26
N VAL A 128 16.89 -11.39 14.49
CA VAL A 128 17.66 -10.54 15.41
C VAL A 128 18.97 -11.20 15.84
N GLU A 129 19.04 -12.53 15.89
CA GLU A 129 20.24 -13.26 16.28
C GLU A 129 21.26 -13.38 15.14
N THR A 130 20.79 -13.40 13.89
CA THR A 130 21.63 -13.65 12.71
C THR A 130 21.87 -12.41 11.85
N HIS A 131 20.93 -11.47 11.84
CA HIS A 131 20.89 -10.28 10.97
C HIS A 131 20.48 -9.03 11.75
N ARG A 132 21.02 -8.88 12.97
CA ARG A 132 20.67 -7.80 13.90
C ARG A 132 20.66 -6.42 13.25
N ASP A 133 21.70 -6.07 12.50
CA ASP A 133 21.85 -4.74 11.91
C ASP A 133 20.77 -4.46 10.85
N VAL A 134 20.35 -5.49 10.12
CA VAL A 134 19.26 -5.41 9.13
C VAL A 134 17.92 -5.17 9.83
N VAL A 135 17.65 -5.89 10.91
CA VAL A 135 16.42 -5.69 11.70
C VAL A 135 16.42 -4.29 12.35
N LEU A 136 17.55 -3.86 12.90
CA LEU A 136 17.70 -2.52 13.48
C LEU A 136 17.53 -1.43 12.41
N ARG A 137 18.01 -1.63 11.19
CA ARG A 137 17.77 -0.72 10.05
C ARG A 137 16.28 -0.59 9.77
N ALA A 138 15.55 -1.71 9.64
CA ALA A 138 14.11 -1.69 9.44
C ALA A 138 13.38 -0.92 10.56
N LEU A 139 13.75 -1.15 11.82
CA LEU A 139 13.17 -0.46 12.97
C LEU A 139 13.51 1.04 13.00
N ARG A 140 14.72 1.45 12.59
CA ARG A 140 15.09 2.87 12.45
C ARG A 140 14.22 3.58 11.42
N ILE A 141 14.06 2.97 10.24
CA ILE A 141 13.23 3.53 9.16
C ILE A 141 11.77 3.60 9.62
N LYS A 142 11.26 2.53 10.25
CA LYS A 142 9.90 2.49 10.79
C LYS A 142 9.66 3.55 11.87
N LYS A 143 10.64 3.79 12.74
CA LYS A 143 10.57 4.88 13.72
C LYS A 143 10.52 6.24 13.03
N LEU A 144 11.34 6.44 12.00
CA LEU A 144 11.38 7.70 11.26
C LEU A 144 10.04 8.01 10.58
N SER A 145 9.44 7.02 9.93
CA SER A 145 8.11 7.16 9.32
C SER A 145 7.02 7.43 10.35
N GLY A 146 7.04 6.71 11.48
CA GLY A 146 6.13 6.95 12.60
C GLY A 146 6.24 8.39 13.12
N ASP A 147 7.46 8.85 13.42
CA ASP A 147 7.71 10.21 13.91
C ASP A 147 7.23 11.28 12.90
N LEU A 148 7.39 11.03 11.58
CA LEU A 148 6.85 11.89 10.53
C LEU A 148 5.32 11.96 10.57
N CYS A 149 4.66 10.81 10.67
CA CYS A 149 3.21 10.73 10.80
C CYS A 149 2.70 11.41 12.07
N ALA A 150 3.39 11.27 13.21
CA ALA A 150 3.02 11.98 14.44
C ALA A 150 3.18 13.49 14.32
N MET A 151 4.28 13.96 13.73
CA MET A 151 4.53 15.40 13.56
C MET A 151 3.41 16.06 12.74
N VAL A 152 3.00 15.43 11.62
CA VAL A 152 2.01 16.01 10.69
C VAL A 152 0.57 15.64 11.07
N GLY A 153 0.31 14.36 11.32
CA GLY A 153 -1.02 13.81 11.59
C GLY A 153 -1.43 13.79 13.08
N GLY A 154 -0.54 14.20 13.99
CA GLY A 154 -0.74 14.23 15.43
C GLY A 154 -0.54 12.89 16.14
N ARG A 155 -0.50 11.77 15.40
CA ARG A 155 -0.28 10.40 15.92
C ARG A 155 0.45 9.55 14.88
N HIS A 156 1.18 8.53 15.33
CA HIS A 156 1.81 7.55 14.43
C HIS A 156 0.79 6.82 13.54
N THR A 157 -0.39 6.54 14.09
CA THR A 157 -1.48 5.81 13.42
C THR A 157 -2.80 6.49 13.77
N HIS A 158 -3.76 6.39 12.84
CA HIS A 158 -5.08 7.03 12.93
C HIS A 158 -4.95 8.54 13.16
N PRO A 159 -4.56 9.30 12.11
CA PRO A 159 -4.29 10.73 12.24
C PRO A 159 -5.52 11.44 12.81
N ILE A 160 -5.26 12.36 13.74
CA ILE A 160 -6.30 13.18 14.39
C ILE A 160 -6.21 14.65 14.00
N ALA A 161 -5.06 15.07 13.48
CA ALA A 161 -4.84 16.47 13.13
C ALA A 161 -5.41 16.83 11.76
N MET A 162 -5.67 15.86 10.89
CA MET A 162 -6.18 16.11 9.54
C MET A 162 -7.68 16.42 9.59
N THR A 163 -8.08 17.56 9.02
CA THR A 163 -9.47 18.03 9.01
C THR A 163 -9.88 18.52 7.62
N VAL A 164 -11.17 18.81 7.45
CA VAL A 164 -11.69 19.45 6.23
C VAL A 164 -11.03 20.82 6.07
N GLY A 165 -10.45 21.07 4.90
CA GLY A 165 -9.75 22.31 4.55
C GLY A 165 -8.33 22.44 5.10
N GLY A 166 -7.89 21.57 6.02
CA GLY A 166 -6.57 21.75 6.64
C GLY A 166 -6.22 20.79 7.76
N PHE A 167 -5.65 21.35 8.82
CA PHE A 167 -5.18 20.63 9.98
C PHE A 167 -5.52 21.39 11.27
N THR A 168 -5.70 20.67 12.39
CA THR A 168 -5.90 21.27 13.72
C THR A 168 -4.64 21.92 14.28
N HIS A 169 -3.47 21.49 13.80
CA HIS A 169 -2.17 22.10 14.11
C HIS A 169 -1.27 21.99 12.88
N LEU A 170 -0.23 22.81 12.83
CA LEU A 170 0.79 22.75 11.79
C LEU A 170 2.15 22.51 12.45
N PRO A 171 3.04 21.71 11.84
CA PRO A 171 4.40 21.59 12.32
C PRO A 171 5.13 22.93 12.17
N THR A 172 5.98 23.23 13.14
CA THR A 172 6.86 24.41 13.11
C THR A 172 7.94 24.25 12.05
N GLU A 173 8.51 25.37 11.60
CA GLU A 173 9.64 25.36 10.66
C GLU A 173 10.84 24.57 11.21
N ALA A 174 11.10 24.67 12.51
CA ALA A 174 12.18 23.95 13.18
C ALA A 174 11.98 22.44 13.11
N GLU A 175 10.76 21.96 13.38
CA GLU A 175 10.40 20.53 13.27
C GLU A 175 10.55 20.03 11.83
N LEU A 176 10.08 20.80 10.84
CA LEU A 176 10.22 20.45 9.43
C LEU A 176 11.69 20.37 9.01
N ARG A 177 12.53 21.31 9.45
CA ARG A 177 13.99 21.30 9.16
C ARG A 177 14.68 20.10 9.81
N GLN A 178 14.34 19.79 11.05
CA GLN A 178 14.88 18.63 11.77
C GLN A 178 14.45 17.32 11.09
N MET A 179 13.18 17.19 10.74
CA MET A 179 12.65 16.01 10.04
C MET A 179 13.30 15.84 8.67
N ARG A 180 13.50 16.94 7.92
CA ARG A 180 14.23 16.91 6.64
C ARG A 180 15.65 16.37 6.81
N ALA A 181 16.39 16.82 7.82
CA ALA A 181 17.75 16.32 8.07
C ALA A 181 17.73 14.80 8.30
N ARG A 182 16.83 14.32 9.16
CA ARG A 182 16.66 12.89 9.44
C ARG A 182 16.29 12.07 8.19
N LEU A 183 15.42 12.58 7.33
CA LEU A 183 15.04 11.94 6.06
C LEU A 183 16.20 11.88 5.07
N VAL A 184 17.05 12.92 5.04
CA VAL A 184 18.27 12.92 4.21
C VAL A 184 19.26 11.90 4.73
N ASP A 185 19.49 11.83 6.04
CA ASP A 185 20.41 10.87 6.66
C ASP A 185 19.95 9.42 6.45
N ALA A 186 18.63 9.17 6.53
CA ALA A 186 18.04 7.85 6.30
C ALA A 186 18.17 7.34 4.85
N ARG A 187 18.63 8.17 3.90
CA ARG A 187 18.94 7.70 2.54
C ARG A 187 20.00 6.61 2.53
N ALA A 188 20.95 6.63 3.46
CA ALA A 188 21.93 5.56 3.59
C ALA A 188 21.25 4.22 3.94
N ASP A 189 20.31 4.23 4.90
CA ASP A 189 19.51 3.06 5.25
C ASP A 189 18.64 2.58 4.05
N MET A 190 18.14 3.49 3.21
CA MET A 190 17.42 3.16 1.97
C MET A 190 18.33 2.53 0.91
N ASP A 191 19.53 3.08 0.69
CA ASP A 191 20.48 2.56 -0.28
C ASP A 191 20.93 1.13 0.10
N GLU A 192 21.17 0.90 1.39
CA GLU A 192 21.46 -0.42 1.97
C GLU A 192 20.26 -1.38 1.93
N THR A 193 19.04 -0.85 1.96
CA THR A 193 17.81 -1.64 1.73
C THR A 193 17.76 -2.13 0.29
N VAL A 194 17.91 -1.23 -0.68
CA VAL A 194 17.92 -1.60 -2.11
C VAL A 194 19.04 -2.60 -2.40
N ALA A 195 20.23 -2.39 -1.85
CA ALA A 195 21.35 -3.31 -2.02
C ALA A 195 21.04 -4.73 -1.49
N LEU A 196 20.43 -4.84 -0.30
CA LEU A 196 20.02 -6.13 0.25
C LEU A 196 18.95 -6.79 -0.64
N PHE A 197 17.90 -6.08 -1.01
CA PHE A 197 16.77 -6.64 -1.77
C PHE A 197 17.17 -7.05 -3.19
N ALA A 198 18.20 -6.42 -3.78
CA ALA A 198 18.80 -6.84 -5.03
C ALA A 198 19.53 -8.20 -4.95
N THR A 199 19.87 -8.69 -3.75
CA THR A 199 20.51 -10.01 -3.56
C THR A 199 19.54 -11.14 -3.26
N LEU A 200 18.26 -10.84 -3.00
CA LEU A 200 17.29 -11.84 -2.62
C LEU A 200 16.92 -12.74 -3.83
N PRO A 201 16.75 -14.06 -3.62
CA PRO A 201 16.41 -14.98 -4.70
C PRO A 201 14.91 -14.90 -5.02
N TRP A 202 14.51 -13.83 -5.72
CA TRP A 202 13.14 -13.62 -6.14
C TRP A 202 12.63 -14.80 -6.97
N PRO A 203 11.42 -15.34 -6.68
CA PRO A 203 10.86 -16.43 -7.48
C PRO A 203 10.67 -16.03 -8.95
N GLU A 204 11.07 -16.91 -9.86
CA GLU A 204 10.82 -16.76 -11.30
C GLU A 204 9.37 -17.16 -11.61
N PHE A 205 8.48 -16.17 -11.68
CA PHE A 205 7.07 -16.37 -11.97
C PHE A 205 6.50 -15.15 -12.70
N GLU A 206 5.84 -15.39 -13.83
CA GLU A 206 5.26 -14.32 -14.65
C GLU A 206 3.75 -14.50 -14.76
N ARG A 207 3.00 -13.43 -14.52
CA ARG A 207 1.55 -13.39 -14.71
C ARG A 207 1.14 -12.01 -15.18
N GLU A 208 1.12 -11.83 -16.50
CA GLU A 208 0.62 -10.60 -17.10
C GLU A 208 -0.87 -10.41 -16.77
N THR A 209 -1.23 -9.17 -16.45
CA THR A 209 -2.60 -8.73 -16.16
C THR A 209 -2.72 -7.24 -16.50
N GLU A 210 -3.90 -6.67 -16.37
CA GLU A 210 -4.08 -5.22 -16.49
C GLU A 210 -3.53 -4.55 -15.22
N TYR A 211 -2.81 -3.44 -15.34
CA TYR A 211 -2.28 -2.68 -14.20
C TYR A 211 -2.99 -1.33 -14.09
N VAL A 212 -3.64 -1.08 -12.96
CA VAL A 212 -4.45 0.12 -12.72
C VAL A 212 -3.80 1.00 -11.66
N SER A 213 -3.65 2.30 -11.95
CA SER A 213 -3.11 3.27 -11.01
C SER A 213 -3.69 4.66 -11.22
N LEU A 214 -3.37 5.58 -10.32
CA LEU A 214 -3.52 7.01 -10.57
C LEU A 214 -2.39 7.52 -11.47
N HIS A 215 -2.67 8.59 -12.22
CA HIS A 215 -1.71 9.37 -12.99
C HIS A 215 -2.00 10.87 -12.84
N LYS A 216 -0.95 11.68 -12.90
CA LYS A 216 -1.00 13.13 -12.97
C LYS A 216 0.13 13.62 -13.85
N ASP A 217 -0.09 14.60 -14.72
CA ASP A 217 0.97 15.04 -15.66
C ASP A 217 2.19 15.64 -14.94
N ASP A 218 1.98 16.26 -13.77
CA ASP A 218 2.97 17.08 -13.05
C ASP A 218 3.75 16.33 -11.97
N GLU A 219 3.30 15.14 -11.55
CA GLU A 219 3.94 14.38 -10.47
C GLU A 219 3.60 12.89 -10.47
N TYR A 220 4.44 12.08 -9.81
CA TYR A 220 4.11 10.68 -9.53
C TYR A 220 2.91 10.60 -8.57
N ALA A 221 1.77 10.15 -9.11
CA ALA A 221 0.48 10.32 -8.46
C ALA A 221 0.27 9.39 -7.24
N PHE A 222 -0.06 10.00 -6.10
CA PHE A 222 -0.57 9.32 -4.90
C PHE A 222 -1.91 9.86 -4.42
N ILE A 223 -2.20 11.14 -4.67
CA ILE A 223 -3.45 11.80 -4.27
C ILE A 223 -4.04 12.50 -5.49
N GLY A 224 -5.24 12.11 -5.89
CA GLY A 224 -5.94 12.68 -7.04
C GLY A 224 -5.30 12.32 -8.39
N GLY A 225 -5.80 12.96 -9.45
CA GLY A 225 -5.39 12.69 -10.83
C GLY A 225 -6.47 11.98 -11.64
N THR A 226 -6.04 11.18 -12.61
CA THR A 226 -6.89 10.30 -13.43
C THR A 226 -6.56 8.85 -13.14
N ILE A 227 -7.54 7.96 -13.33
CA ILE A 227 -7.31 6.52 -13.30
C ILE A 227 -6.79 6.12 -14.68
N VAL A 228 -5.62 5.49 -14.74
CA VAL A 228 -5.02 4.98 -15.98
C VAL A 228 -4.78 3.49 -15.87
N THR A 229 -4.79 2.81 -17.01
CA THR A 229 -4.52 1.36 -17.07
C THR A 229 -3.44 1.04 -18.11
N SER A 230 -2.69 -0.03 -17.88
CA SER A 230 -1.67 -0.52 -18.82
C SER A 230 -2.23 -0.94 -20.17
N ASP A 231 -3.54 -1.16 -20.25
CA ASP A 231 -4.26 -1.53 -21.47
C ASP A 231 -4.73 -0.31 -22.27
N GLY A 232 -4.36 0.91 -21.83
CA GLY A 232 -4.58 2.15 -22.57
C GLY A 232 -5.88 2.89 -22.24
N PHE A 233 -6.60 2.48 -21.19
CA PHE A 233 -7.79 3.20 -20.74
C PHE A 233 -7.44 4.33 -19.76
N SER A 234 -8.26 5.38 -19.78
CA SER A 234 -8.13 6.52 -18.88
C SER A 234 -9.51 7.04 -18.48
N TYR A 235 -9.71 7.27 -17.19
CA TYR A 235 -10.97 7.74 -16.62
C TYR A 235 -10.74 8.87 -15.60
N PRO A 236 -11.64 9.85 -15.54
CA PRO A 236 -11.70 10.75 -14.39
C PRO A 236 -12.02 9.93 -13.12
N ILE A 237 -11.48 10.32 -11.95
CA ILE A 237 -11.66 9.57 -10.68
C ILE A 237 -13.14 9.42 -10.30
N GLU A 238 -13.98 10.37 -10.70
CA GLU A 238 -15.42 10.37 -10.54
C GLU A 238 -16.09 9.14 -11.18
N ASP A 239 -15.48 8.64 -12.25
CA ASP A 239 -15.93 7.47 -13.00
C ASP A 239 -15.32 6.15 -12.48
N TYR A 240 -14.77 6.12 -11.25
CA TYR A 240 -14.10 4.94 -10.68
C TYR A 240 -14.93 3.64 -10.79
N LYS A 241 -16.26 3.74 -10.77
CA LYS A 241 -17.17 2.59 -10.92
C LYS A 241 -17.01 1.86 -12.25
N LYS A 242 -16.57 2.54 -13.30
CA LYS A 242 -16.26 1.92 -14.60
C LYS A 242 -15.07 0.96 -14.50
N VAL A 243 -14.20 1.14 -13.51
CA VAL A 243 -12.99 0.33 -13.30
C VAL A 243 -13.16 -0.69 -12.18
N THR A 244 -13.88 -0.36 -11.10
CA THR A 244 -14.00 -1.27 -9.95
C THR A 244 -14.94 -2.45 -10.18
N ASN A 245 -16.02 -2.29 -10.96
CA ASN A 245 -17.04 -3.31 -11.30
C ASN A 245 -17.13 -4.49 -10.30
N GLU A 246 -17.59 -4.20 -9.08
CA GLU A 246 -17.47 -5.13 -7.96
C GLU A 246 -18.54 -6.23 -8.01
N GLU A 247 -18.15 -7.47 -7.72
CA GLU A 247 -19.05 -8.61 -7.55
C GLU A 247 -18.80 -9.39 -6.25
N CYS A 248 -19.86 -9.95 -5.67
CA CYS A 248 -19.73 -10.80 -4.49
C CYS A 248 -19.59 -12.27 -4.91
N VAL A 249 -18.65 -12.98 -4.30
CA VAL A 249 -18.49 -14.43 -4.47
C VAL A 249 -18.88 -15.17 -3.19
N PRO A 250 -19.43 -16.40 -3.26
CA PRO A 250 -20.03 -17.06 -2.10
C PRO A 250 -19.04 -17.52 -1.04
N PHE A 251 -17.75 -17.60 -1.35
CA PHE A 251 -16.70 -18.14 -0.48
C PHE A 251 -15.77 -17.07 0.13
N SER A 252 -16.02 -15.78 -0.11
CA SER A 252 -15.15 -14.69 0.36
C SER A 252 -15.97 -13.48 0.79
N THR A 253 -15.58 -12.84 1.88
CA THR A 253 -16.15 -11.56 2.32
C THR A 253 -15.58 -10.37 1.55
N ALA A 254 -14.41 -10.53 0.93
CA ALA A 254 -13.90 -9.57 -0.05
C ALA A 254 -14.59 -9.78 -1.40
N LYS A 255 -15.06 -8.67 -1.98
CA LYS A 255 -15.59 -8.62 -3.35
C LYS A 255 -14.48 -8.82 -4.37
N TRP A 256 -14.86 -9.28 -5.55
CA TRP A 256 -13.99 -9.35 -6.72
C TRP A 256 -14.24 -8.15 -7.63
N THR A 257 -13.21 -7.74 -8.36
CA THR A 257 -13.24 -6.57 -9.25
C THR A 257 -12.62 -6.94 -10.59
N HIS A 258 -13.25 -6.51 -11.68
CA HIS A 258 -12.73 -6.66 -13.03
C HIS A 258 -12.86 -5.36 -13.82
N HIS A 259 -12.10 -5.22 -14.90
CA HIS A 259 -12.20 -4.08 -15.79
C HIS A 259 -12.11 -4.56 -17.25
N ASN A 260 -11.00 -4.33 -17.95
CA ASN A 260 -10.84 -4.74 -19.35
C ASN A 260 -10.48 -6.23 -19.46
N ARG A 261 -9.76 -6.75 -18.46
CA ARG A 261 -9.41 -8.17 -18.33
C ARG A 261 -10.19 -8.81 -17.17
N GLU A 262 -10.14 -10.15 -17.10
CA GLU A 262 -10.77 -10.93 -16.02
C GLU A 262 -10.24 -10.58 -14.62
N SER A 263 -9.03 -10.03 -14.54
CA SER A 263 -8.46 -9.45 -13.32
C SER A 263 -7.51 -8.32 -13.67
N TYR A 264 -7.28 -7.43 -12.71
CA TYR A 264 -6.26 -6.39 -12.79
C TYR A 264 -5.48 -6.32 -11.48
N MET A 265 -4.31 -5.68 -11.51
CA MET A 265 -3.45 -5.41 -10.38
C MET A 265 -3.43 -3.92 -10.05
N VAL A 266 -3.48 -3.61 -8.77
CA VAL A 266 -3.16 -2.30 -8.19
C VAL A 266 -1.94 -2.43 -7.28
N GLY A 267 -1.38 -1.32 -6.81
CA GLY A 267 -0.27 -1.33 -5.86
C GLY A 267 1.02 -0.74 -6.43
N ALA A 268 2.16 -1.12 -5.86
CA ALA A 268 3.46 -0.56 -6.22
C ALA A 268 3.81 -0.86 -7.67
N LEU A 269 3.65 -2.12 -8.09
CA LEU A 269 3.97 -2.56 -9.44
C LEU A 269 3.10 -1.88 -10.50
N ALA A 270 1.81 -1.71 -10.24
CA ALA A 270 0.91 -1.03 -11.16
C ALA A 270 1.28 0.45 -11.35
N ARG A 271 1.60 1.14 -10.23
CA ARG A 271 2.08 2.53 -10.30
C ARG A 271 3.42 2.63 -11.02
N LEU A 272 4.33 1.69 -10.78
CA LEU A 272 5.63 1.62 -11.47
C LEU A 272 5.44 1.46 -12.97
N ASN A 273 4.64 0.47 -13.40
CA ASN A 273 4.42 0.16 -14.80
C ASN A 273 3.81 1.35 -15.57
N ASN A 274 2.84 2.04 -14.95
CA ASN A 274 2.11 3.13 -15.61
C ASN A 274 2.81 4.49 -15.51
N ASN A 275 3.67 4.72 -14.50
CA ASN A 275 4.23 6.05 -14.20
C ASN A 275 5.76 6.06 -14.06
N PHE A 276 6.46 5.09 -14.66
CA PHE A 276 7.91 4.93 -14.50
C PHE A 276 8.71 6.20 -14.83
N ASP A 277 8.30 6.93 -15.86
CA ASP A 277 9.00 8.14 -16.29
C ASP A 277 8.95 9.27 -15.27
N GLN A 278 7.97 9.25 -14.37
CA GLN A 278 7.77 10.24 -13.30
C GLN A 278 8.50 9.88 -12.01
N LEU A 279 9.16 8.73 -11.95
CA LEU A 279 9.99 8.38 -10.80
C LEU A 279 11.09 9.42 -10.59
N HIS A 280 11.31 9.76 -9.32
CA HIS A 280 12.48 10.53 -8.91
C HIS A 280 13.77 9.87 -9.43
N PRO A 281 14.81 10.62 -9.85
CA PRO A 281 16.04 10.03 -10.41
C PRO A 281 16.67 8.91 -9.58
N ARG A 282 16.77 9.11 -8.25
CA ARG A 282 17.25 8.06 -7.32
C ARG A 282 16.35 6.80 -7.28
N ALA A 283 15.04 6.96 -7.48
CA ALA A 283 14.13 5.83 -7.56
C ALA A 283 14.31 5.07 -8.89
N LYS A 284 14.63 5.76 -10.00
CA LYS A 284 15.03 5.10 -11.26
C LYS A 284 16.35 4.34 -11.11
N GLU A 285 17.33 4.89 -10.37
CA GLU A 285 18.57 4.20 -10.04
C GLU A 285 18.32 2.94 -9.20
N ALA A 286 17.44 3.02 -8.20
CA ALA A 286 17.02 1.86 -7.40
C ALA A 286 16.32 0.81 -8.25
N ALA A 287 15.36 1.21 -9.09
CA ALA A 287 14.67 0.32 -10.02
C ALA A 287 15.67 -0.40 -10.95
N ALA A 288 16.65 0.32 -11.50
CA ALA A 288 17.69 -0.27 -12.32
C ALA A 288 18.54 -1.31 -11.56
N LYS A 289 18.92 -1.03 -10.30
CA LYS A 289 19.65 -1.99 -9.43
C LYS A 289 18.85 -3.26 -9.14
N LEU A 290 17.52 -3.12 -9.03
CA LEU A 290 16.59 -4.22 -8.78
C LEU A 290 16.14 -4.94 -10.07
N GLY A 291 16.63 -4.52 -11.24
CA GLY A 291 16.24 -5.09 -12.53
C GLY A 291 14.80 -4.75 -12.95
N LEU A 292 14.18 -3.74 -12.35
CA LEU A 292 12.81 -3.33 -12.61
C LEU A 292 12.76 -2.40 -13.83
N LYS A 293 12.27 -2.92 -14.95
CA LYS A 293 11.98 -2.16 -16.17
C LYS A 293 10.55 -2.46 -16.63
N PRO A 294 9.68 -1.44 -16.77
CA PRO A 294 8.33 -1.66 -17.28
C PRO A 294 8.31 -2.30 -18.67
N ILE A 295 7.35 -3.17 -18.99
CA ILE A 295 6.32 -3.70 -18.08
C ILE A 295 6.88 -4.85 -17.24
N VAL A 296 6.74 -4.77 -15.92
CA VAL A 296 7.12 -5.84 -14.99
C VAL A 296 5.90 -6.69 -14.69
N THR A 297 5.96 -7.97 -15.04
CA THR A 297 4.84 -8.93 -14.91
C THR A 297 5.00 -9.96 -13.80
N ASN A 298 6.15 -9.96 -13.12
CA ASN A 298 6.40 -10.82 -11.97
C ASN A 298 5.77 -10.21 -10.70
N PRO A 299 4.70 -10.81 -10.14
CA PRO A 299 4.01 -10.25 -8.97
C PRO A 299 4.86 -10.25 -7.69
N PHE A 300 5.88 -11.12 -7.58
CA PHE A 300 6.78 -11.10 -6.42
C PHE A 300 7.59 -9.80 -6.36
N LEU A 301 7.89 -9.19 -7.52
CA LEU A 301 8.60 -7.93 -7.63
C LEU A 301 7.76 -6.71 -7.24
N ASN A 302 6.48 -6.86 -6.90
CA ASN A 302 5.73 -5.80 -6.21
C ASN A 302 6.33 -5.48 -4.83
N THR A 303 7.12 -6.40 -4.27
CA THR A 303 7.84 -6.22 -3.01
C THR A 303 9.25 -5.66 -3.20
N ALA A 304 9.83 -5.78 -4.40
CA ALA A 304 11.23 -5.45 -4.67
C ALA A 304 11.51 -3.95 -4.65
#